data_AF-A0A2T0TLR2-F1
#
_entry.id   AF-A0A2T0TLR2-F1
#
_cell.length_a   1.000
_cell.length_b   1.000
_cell.length_c   1.000
_cell.angle_alpha   90.00
_cell.angle_beta   90.00
_cell.angle_gamma   90.00
#
_symmetry.space_group_name_H-M   'P 1'
#
loop_
_entity.id
_entity.type
_entity.pdbx_description
1 polymer ?
#
loop_
_entity_poly.entity_id
_entity_poly.type
_entity_poly.pdbx_seq_one_letter_code
_entity_poly.pdbx_strand_id
1 'polypeptide(L)'
;MRIAVWVSEAPGELRELLFGRSARPRRLVPTENGTFLLGPSPENAKVLLDGLRVATLGAQPATGFAWDGDTAWLVARTERGVTGVRFGPEDRALPKRFADADAGLSERAETDIAYALGRDPLSLRAAVARTSGTGVGRLVAVLRELDLGSEATALAWVHEQGPAPVPVHRRRWVDAWCGELRQARTGLSRPDAEERSGALRDVGRVAMVPVALLLVLPLVPRLDPWWLPVVGVLVGYAAVVVQPRVVLSALRHRRPDPFPVSDPFGLLAAAPDPDGEQRPHLEPGIVDA
;
A
#
# COMPACT_ATOMS: atom_id res chain seq x y z
N MET A 1 -8.92 -12.34 0.86
CA MET A 1 -8.55 -11.30 -0.12
C MET A 1 -7.08 -10.95 -0.08
N ARG A 2 -6.45 -10.83 -1.26
CA ARG A 2 -5.10 -10.33 -1.49
C ARG A 2 -5.12 -9.06 -2.32
N ILE A 3 -4.08 -8.23 -2.21
CA ILE A 3 -3.99 -6.95 -2.93
C ILE A 3 -2.58 -6.67 -3.44
N ALA A 4 -2.50 -5.93 -4.55
CA ALA A 4 -1.28 -5.32 -5.05
C ALA A 4 -1.61 -3.94 -5.64
N VAL A 5 -0.68 -3.01 -5.58
CA VAL A 5 -0.80 -1.71 -6.29
C VAL A 5 0.34 -1.63 -7.28
N TRP A 6 0.07 -1.24 -8.51
CA TRP A 6 1.08 -0.95 -9.51
C TRP A 6 1.00 0.50 -9.89
N VAL A 7 2.17 1.09 -10.08
CA VAL A 7 2.35 2.46 -10.53
C VAL A 7 3.49 2.50 -11.54
N SER A 8 3.50 3.48 -12.43
CA SER A 8 4.49 3.58 -13.51
C SER A 8 5.87 4.04 -13.04
N GLU A 9 5.97 4.57 -11.82
CA GLU A 9 7.21 5.10 -11.26
C GLU A 9 8.23 3.99 -10.98
N ALA A 10 9.50 4.34 -11.18
CA ALA A 10 10.64 3.50 -10.81
C ALA A 10 10.70 3.30 -9.28
N PRO A 11 11.32 2.20 -8.80
CA PRO A 11 11.33 1.89 -7.37
C PRO A 11 12.04 2.95 -6.52
N GLY A 12 13.01 3.68 -7.08
CA GLY A 12 13.71 4.79 -6.41
C GLY A 12 12.78 5.97 -6.13
N GLU A 13 12.11 6.48 -7.17
CA GLU A 13 11.14 7.57 -7.07
C GLU A 13 9.97 7.21 -6.16
N LEU A 14 9.42 6.00 -6.32
CA LEU A 14 8.35 5.50 -5.48
C LEU A 14 8.81 5.40 -4.02
N ARG A 15 10.03 4.97 -3.76
CA ARG A 15 10.59 4.91 -2.40
C ARG A 15 10.66 6.30 -1.78
N GLU A 16 11.20 7.30 -2.50
CA GLU A 16 11.22 8.70 -2.03
C GLU A 16 9.82 9.24 -1.72
N LEU A 17 8.86 8.98 -2.61
CA LEU A 17 7.46 9.34 -2.42
C LEU A 17 6.87 8.72 -1.15
N LEU A 18 7.08 7.41 -0.96
CA LEU A 18 6.59 6.66 0.19
C LEU A 18 7.24 7.16 1.49
N PHE A 19 8.54 7.52 1.47
CA PHE A 19 9.22 8.12 2.61
C PHE A 19 8.66 9.50 2.96
N GLY A 20 8.52 10.38 1.98
CA GLY A 20 7.97 11.73 2.17
C GLY A 20 6.56 11.70 2.77
N ARG A 21 5.78 10.67 2.47
CA ARG A 21 4.42 10.48 3.01
C ARG A 21 4.36 9.66 4.28
N SER A 22 5.51 9.26 4.82
CA SER A 22 5.57 8.36 5.98
C SER A 22 4.69 7.13 5.79
N ALA A 23 4.72 6.54 4.59
CA ALA A 23 3.89 5.40 4.25
C ALA A 23 4.13 4.22 5.19
N ARG A 24 3.15 3.33 5.30
CA ARG A 24 3.36 2.04 5.98
C ARG A 24 4.39 1.22 5.18
N PRO A 25 5.24 0.42 5.84
CA PRO A 25 6.21 -0.43 5.16
C PRO A 25 5.54 -1.34 4.14
N ARG A 26 6.12 -1.40 2.95
CA ARG A 26 5.61 -2.13 1.79
C ARG A 26 6.80 -2.67 1.00
N ARG A 27 6.63 -3.82 0.36
CA ARG A 27 7.67 -4.38 -0.51
C ARG A 27 7.48 -3.83 -1.93
N LEU A 28 8.59 -3.42 -2.54
CA LEU A 28 8.62 -2.94 -3.92
C LEU A 28 9.09 -4.07 -4.84
N VAL A 29 8.38 -4.30 -5.94
CA VAL A 29 8.75 -5.29 -6.95
C VAL A 29 8.79 -4.57 -8.30
N PRO A 30 9.98 -4.30 -8.86
CA PRO A 30 10.10 -3.61 -10.13
C PRO A 30 9.56 -4.49 -11.27
N THR A 31 9.00 -3.84 -12.27
CA THR A 31 8.62 -4.40 -13.58
C THR A 31 9.22 -3.54 -14.68
N GLU A 32 9.06 -3.93 -15.94
CA GLU A 32 9.62 -3.16 -17.05
C GLU A 32 8.96 -1.79 -17.16
N ASN A 33 7.65 -1.69 -16.88
CA ASN A 33 6.88 -0.46 -17.04
C ASN A 33 6.55 0.24 -15.71
N GLY A 34 7.10 -0.21 -14.59
CA GLY A 34 6.79 0.40 -13.29
C GLY A 34 7.19 -0.42 -12.07
N THR A 35 6.43 -0.26 -10.99
CA THR A 35 6.71 -0.92 -9.72
C THR A 35 5.43 -1.39 -9.04
N PHE A 36 5.41 -2.65 -8.63
CA PHE A 36 4.42 -3.19 -7.72
C PHE A 36 4.75 -2.87 -6.27
N LEU A 37 3.71 -2.51 -5.53
CA LEU A 37 3.68 -2.16 -4.14
C LEU A 37 2.84 -3.18 -3.38
N LEU A 38 3.50 -4.00 -2.55
CA LEU A 38 2.89 -5.13 -1.84
C LEU A 38 2.75 -4.87 -0.34
N GLY A 39 1.63 -5.32 0.24
CA GLY A 39 1.24 -5.03 1.61
C GLY A 39 0.72 -3.60 1.81
N PRO A 40 0.59 -3.10 3.05
CA PRO A 40 0.84 -3.80 4.32
C PRO A 40 -0.19 -4.90 4.63
N SER A 41 0.19 -5.83 5.50
CA SER A 41 -0.73 -6.82 6.08
C SER A 41 -1.48 -6.23 7.29
N PRO A 42 -2.74 -6.65 7.58
CA PRO A 42 -3.58 -7.52 6.78
C PRO A 42 -4.09 -6.82 5.51
N GLU A 43 -4.17 -7.58 4.42
CA GLU A 43 -4.63 -7.09 3.12
C GLU A 43 -6.15 -6.98 3.09
N ASN A 44 -6.65 -5.78 2.85
CA ASN A 44 -8.08 -5.53 2.70
C ASN A 44 -8.34 -4.31 1.80
N ALA A 45 -9.61 -4.04 1.51
CA ALA A 45 -10.06 -2.96 0.65
C ALA A 45 -9.53 -1.58 1.06
N LYS A 46 -9.49 -1.32 2.37
CA LYS A 46 -8.99 -0.06 2.93
C LYS A 46 -7.49 0.09 2.69
N VAL A 47 -6.72 -0.99 2.79
CA VAL A 47 -5.28 -0.98 2.53
C VAL A 47 -4.98 -0.80 1.05
N LEU A 48 -5.79 -1.37 0.15
CA LEU A 48 -5.66 -1.13 -1.29
C LEU A 48 -5.90 0.35 -1.61
N LEU A 49 -7.00 0.94 -1.14
CA LEU A 49 -7.29 2.37 -1.32
C LEU A 49 -6.21 3.28 -0.70
N ASP A 50 -5.68 2.91 0.46
CA ASP A 50 -4.53 3.59 1.06
C ASP A 50 -3.29 3.47 0.17
N GLY A 51 -3.01 2.29 -0.40
CA GLY A 51 -1.93 2.08 -1.35
C GLY A 51 -2.06 2.96 -2.59
N LEU A 52 -3.23 2.92 -3.23
CA LEU A 52 -3.55 3.78 -4.38
C LEU A 52 -3.43 5.27 -4.06
N ARG A 53 -3.70 5.68 -2.82
CA ARG A 53 -3.55 7.07 -2.37
C ARG A 53 -2.10 7.47 -2.18
N VAL A 54 -1.34 6.62 -1.49
CA VAL A 54 0.00 6.96 -1.06
C VAL A 54 1.00 6.83 -2.22
N ALA A 55 0.73 5.94 -3.18
CA ALA A 55 1.60 5.67 -4.32
C ALA A 55 1.49 6.66 -5.49
N THR A 56 0.58 7.64 -5.46
CA THR A 56 0.41 8.63 -6.56
C THR A 56 0.80 10.04 -6.14
N LEU A 57 1.41 10.84 -7.01
CA LEU A 57 1.52 12.29 -6.84
C LEU A 57 0.42 13.02 -7.62
N GLY A 58 -0.39 13.82 -6.90
CA GLY A 58 -1.42 14.66 -7.53
C GLY A 58 -2.39 13.86 -8.40
N ALA A 59 -2.33 14.13 -9.71
CA ALA A 59 -3.18 13.59 -10.76
C ALA A 59 -2.79 12.21 -11.29
N GLN A 60 -1.57 11.74 -10.99
CA GLN A 60 -1.04 10.52 -11.59
C GLN A 60 -1.91 9.31 -11.23
N PRO A 61 -2.27 8.49 -12.22
CA PRO A 61 -3.11 7.35 -11.96
C PRO A 61 -2.33 6.24 -11.26
N ALA A 62 -3.04 5.41 -10.49
CA ALA A 62 -2.49 4.16 -9.97
C ALA A 62 -3.46 3.01 -10.25
N THR A 63 -2.89 1.84 -10.47
CA THR A 63 -3.64 0.62 -10.74
C THR A 63 -3.59 -0.27 -9.51
N GLY A 64 -4.75 -0.73 -9.07
CA GLY A 64 -4.94 -1.61 -7.94
C GLY A 64 -5.42 -2.95 -8.42
N PHE A 65 -4.85 -4.01 -7.87
CA PHE A 65 -5.29 -5.37 -8.08
C PHE A 65 -5.76 -5.92 -6.75
N ALA A 66 -6.95 -6.50 -6.71
CA ALA A 66 -7.45 -7.27 -5.57
C ALA A 66 -7.96 -8.62 -6.04
N TRP A 67 -7.87 -9.65 -5.22
CA TRP A 67 -8.48 -10.94 -5.55
C TRP A 67 -8.80 -11.78 -4.32
N ASP A 68 -9.82 -12.62 -4.44
CA ASP A 68 -10.20 -13.58 -3.44
C ASP A 68 -10.86 -14.81 -4.08
N GLY A 69 -10.27 -15.99 -3.88
CA GLY A 69 -10.70 -17.21 -4.56
C GLY A 69 -10.69 -17.05 -6.10
N ASP A 70 -11.86 -17.21 -6.71
CA ASP A 70 -12.12 -17.14 -8.15
C ASP A 70 -12.50 -15.74 -8.65
N THR A 71 -12.40 -14.71 -7.79
CA THR A 71 -12.74 -13.34 -8.15
C THR A 71 -11.51 -12.44 -8.08
N ALA A 72 -11.30 -11.62 -9.09
CA ALA A 72 -10.30 -10.57 -9.10
C ALA A 72 -10.91 -9.23 -9.52
N TRP A 73 -10.25 -8.15 -9.14
CA TRP A 73 -10.64 -6.79 -9.44
C TRP A 73 -9.42 -6.02 -9.91
N LEU A 74 -9.60 -5.33 -11.04
CA LEU A 74 -8.69 -4.33 -11.56
C LEU A 74 -9.30 -2.97 -11.25
N VAL A 75 -8.59 -2.13 -10.53
CA VAL A 75 -9.08 -0.86 -10.01
C VAL A 75 -8.15 0.24 -10.51
N ALA A 76 -8.69 1.33 -11.02
CA ALA A 76 -7.93 2.53 -11.33
C ALA A 76 -8.29 3.63 -10.35
N ARG A 77 -7.28 4.33 -9.83
CA ARG A 77 -7.48 5.60 -9.17
C ARG A 77 -7.02 6.71 -10.10
N THR A 78 -7.92 7.61 -10.43
CA THR A 78 -7.67 8.83 -11.21
C THR A 78 -8.14 10.06 -10.41
N GLU A 79 -8.00 11.25 -10.97
CA GLU A 79 -8.56 12.48 -10.38
C GLU A 79 -10.08 12.40 -10.18
N ARG A 80 -10.77 11.62 -11.03
CA ARG A 80 -12.23 11.48 -11.02
C ARG A 80 -12.74 10.53 -9.95
N GLY A 81 -11.84 9.85 -9.24
CA GLY A 81 -12.18 8.89 -8.19
C GLY A 81 -11.56 7.52 -8.45
N VAL A 82 -12.24 6.49 -7.95
CA VAL A 82 -11.81 5.10 -8.04
C VAL A 82 -12.84 4.34 -8.86
N THR A 83 -12.41 3.74 -9.95
CA THR A 83 -13.22 2.89 -10.83
C THR A 83 -12.58 1.51 -10.92
N GLY A 84 -13.32 0.51 -11.38
CA GLY A 84 -12.78 -0.84 -11.46
C GLY A 84 -13.63 -1.78 -12.30
N VAL A 85 -13.06 -2.95 -12.53
CA VAL A 85 -13.61 -4.03 -13.33
C VAL A 85 -13.39 -5.32 -12.57
N ARG A 86 -14.44 -6.15 -12.51
CA ARG A 86 -14.40 -7.47 -11.88
C ARG A 86 -14.16 -8.57 -12.91
N PHE A 87 -13.36 -9.56 -12.51
CA PHE A 87 -13.09 -10.81 -13.21
C PHE A 87 -13.50 -11.98 -12.30
N GLY A 88 -14.77 -12.40 -12.36
CA GLY A 88 -15.30 -13.47 -11.53
C GLY A 88 -16.83 -13.52 -11.50
N PRO A 89 -17.43 -14.37 -10.65
CA PRO A 89 -18.87 -14.55 -10.50
C PRO A 89 -19.62 -13.26 -10.19
N GLU A 90 -20.87 -13.15 -10.67
CA GLU A 90 -21.65 -11.91 -10.53
C GLU A 90 -22.19 -11.65 -9.12
N ASP A 91 -22.31 -12.71 -8.31
CA ASP A 91 -22.85 -12.70 -6.95
C ASP A 91 -21.87 -12.19 -5.89
N ARG A 92 -20.58 -12.12 -6.20
CA ARG A 92 -19.56 -11.56 -5.30
C ARG A 92 -19.46 -10.06 -5.48
N ALA A 93 -20.13 -9.34 -4.59
CA ALA A 93 -20.03 -7.89 -4.48
C ALA A 93 -18.60 -7.45 -4.15
N LEU A 94 -18.18 -6.33 -4.74
CA LEU A 94 -17.02 -5.59 -4.26
C LEU A 94 -17.21 -5.23 -2.78
N PRO A 95 -16.14 -5.22 -1.95
CA PRO A 95 -16.22 -4.61 -0.64
C PRO A 95 -16.84 -3.21 -0.76
N LYS A 96 -17.86 -2.88 0.06
CA LYS A 96 -18.68 -1.64 -0.04
C LYS A 96 -17.93 -0.34 -0.33
N ARG A 97 -16.64 -0.27 -0.02
CA ARG A 97 -15.73 0.86 -0.30
C ARG A 97 -15.32 1.00 -1.78
N PHE A 98 -15.70 0.04 -2.62
CA PHE A 98 -15.51 0.04 -4.06
C PHE A 98 -16.84 -0.13 -4.81
N ALA A 99 -17.99 0.18 -4.18
CA ALA A 99 -19.30 -0.01 -4.80
C ALA A 99 -19.45 0.74 -6.14
N ASP A 100 -18.76 1.88 -6.30
CA ASP A 100 -18.71 2.63 -7.57
C ASP A 100 -17.86 1.94 -8.66
N ALA A 101 -17.06 0.94 -8.28
CA ALA A 101 -16.20 0.13 -9.17
C ALA A 101 -16.86 -1.20 -9.59
N ASP A 102 -18.12 -1.44 -9.23
CA ASP A 102 -18.83 -2.71 -9.49
C ASP A 102 -19.61 -2.71 -10.82
N ALA A 103 -19.50 -1.64 -11.61
CA ALA A 103 -20.29 -1.43 -12.81
C ALA A 103 -19.68 -2.11 -14.05
N GLY A 104 -19.40 -3.42 -13.99
CA GLY A 104 -18.91 -4.19 -15.14
C GLY A 104 -17.79 -3.48 -15.94
N LEU A 105 -17.69 -3.75 -17.24
CA LEU A 105 -16.86 -2.96 -18.14
C LEU A 105 -17.65 -1.72 -18.61
N SER A 106 -17.94 -0.77 -17.70
CA SER A 106 -18.54 0.51 -18.11
C SER A 106 -17.55 1.33 -18.95
N GLU A 107 -18.04 2.15 -19.88
CA GLU A 107 -17.20 3.03 -20.71
C GLU A 107 -16.26 3.91 -19.87
N ARG A 108 -16.74 4.37 -18.71
CA ARG A 108 -15.92 5.12 -17.75
C ARG A 108 -14.81 4.27 -17.14
N ALA A 109 -15.13 3.07 -16.64
CA ALA A 109 -14.14 2.18 -16.04
C ALA A 109 -13.08 1.76 -17.06
N GLU A 110 -13.47 1.49 -18.30
CA GLU A 110 -12.54 1.21 -19.39
C GLU A 110 -11.58 2.37 -19.62
N THR A 111 -12.11 3.59 -19.72
CA THR A 111 -11.29 4.77 -19.98
C THR A 111 -10.31 5.03 -18.85
N ASP A 112 -10.78 4.98 -17.60
CA ASP A 112 -9.95 5.26 -16.43
C ASP A 112 -8.87 4.18 -16.21
N ILE A 113 -9.19 2.90 -16.43
CA ILE A 113 -8.23 1.79 -16.32
C ILE A 113 -7.22 1.80 -17.46
N ALA A 114 -7.67 1.99 -18.70
CA ALA A 114 -6.76 2.07 -19.84
C ALA A 114 -5.81 3.26 -19.67
N TYR A 115 -6.32 4.41 -19.24
CA TYR A 115 -5.49 5.57 -18.87
C TYR A 115 -4.47 5.22 -17.78
N ALA A 116 -4.90 4.55 -16.70
CA ALA A 116 -4.01 4.15 -15.61
C ALA A 116 -2.92 3.16 -16.04
N LEU A 117 -3.20 2.31 -17.02
CA LEU A 117 -2.25 1.36 -17.60
C LEU A 117 -1.40 1.96 -18.73
N GLY A 118 -1.65 3.20 -19.16
CA GLY A 118 -1.00 3.78 -20.33
C GLY A 118 -1.34 3.03 -21.62
N ARG A 119 -2.61 2.63 -21.77
CA ARG A 119 -3.16 1.88 -22.91
C ARG A 119 -4.42 2.57 -23.45
N ASP A 120 -4.84 2.16 -24.65
CA ASP A 120 -6.09 2.65 -25.22
C ASP A 120 -7.30 1.84 -24.71
N PRO A 121 -8.48 2.48 -24.52
CA PRO A 121 -9.66 1.79 -23.99
C PRO A 121 -10.17 0.65 -24.89
N LEU A 122 -9.99 0.75 -26.21
CA LEU A 122 -10.44 -0.26 -27.16
C LEU A 122 -9.61 -1.55 -27.05
N SER A 123 -8.29 -1.43 -26.87
CA SER A 123 -7.41 -2.57 -26.58
C SER A 123 -7.74 -3.23 -25.25
N LEU A 124 -8.06 -2.46 -24.21
CA LEU A 124 -8.53 -3.01 -22.94
C LEU A 124 -9.82 -3.82 -23.14
N ARG A 125 -10.81 -3.24 -23.83
CA ARG A 125 -12.07 -3.93 -24.12
C ARG A 125 -11.84 -5.21 -24.94
N ALA A 126 -11.00 -5.14 -25.97
CA ALA A 126 -10.66 -6.29 -26.82
C ALA A 126 -9.94 -7.38 -26.02
N ALA A 127 -8.96 -7.03 -25.18
CA ALA A 127 -8.24 -7.95 -24.32
C ALA A 127 -9.19 -8.65 -23.32
N VAL A 128 -10.10 -7.91 -22.69
CA VAL A 128 -11.10 -8.49 -21.78
C VAL A 128 -12.06 -9.43 -22.52
N ALA A 129 -12.42 -9.11 -23.76
CA ALA A 129 -13.32 -9.94 -24.58
C ALA A 129 -12.65 -11.22 -25.11
N ARG A 130 -11.35 -11.17 -25.46
CA ARG A 130 -10.58 -12.32 -25.96
C ARG A 130 -10.12 -13.28 -24.87
N THR A 131 -10.06 -12.81 -23.62
CA THR A 131 -9.58 -13.62 -22.49
C THR A 131 -10.72 -14.36 -21.80
N SER A 132 -10.54 -15.66 -21.61
CA SER A 132 -11.46 -16.53 -20.88
C SER A 132 -10.92 -16.87 -19.48
N GLY A 133 -11.77 -17.44 -18.64
CA GLY A 133 -11.45 -17.84 -17.26
C GLY A 133 -11.99 -16.88 -16.19
N THR A 134 -11.51 -17.02 -14.97
CA THR A 134 -11.94 -16.24 -13.80
C THR A 134 -10.77 -15.84 -12.91
N GLY A 135 -11.01 -14.92 -11.98
CA GLY A 135 -10.07 -14.54 -10.94
C GLY A 135 -8.78 -13.94 -11.48
N VAL A 136 -7.68 -14.23 -10.77
CA VAL A 136 -6.34 -13.73 -11.13
C VAL A 136 -5.85 -14.29 -12.45
N GLY A 137 -6.21 -15.54 -12.78
CA GLY A 137 -5.79 -16.16 -14.04
C GLY A 137 -6.26 -15.36 -15.26
N ARG A 138 -7.54 -14.95 -15.27
CA ARG A 138 -8.07 -14.08 -16.34
C ARG A 138 -7.42 -12.71 -16.34
N LEU A 139 -7.23 -12.10 -15.17
CA LEU A 139 -6.57 -10.80 -15.04
C LEU A 139 -5.13 -10.82 -15.58
N VAL A 140 -4.36 -11.88 -15.28
CA VAL A 140 -3.01 -12.10 -15.82
C VAL A 140 -3.06 -12.25 -17.35
N ALA A 141 -4.05 -12.99 -17.88
CA ALA A 141 -4.23 -13.12 -19.33
C ALA A 141 -4.55 -11.77 -20.00
N VAL A 142 -5.38 -10.93 -19.37
CA VAL A 142 -5.69 -9.58 -19.87
C VAL A 142 -4.44 -8.72 -19.93
N LEU A 143 -3.60 -8.73 -18.89
CA LEU A 143 -2.35 -7.97 -18.90
C LEU A 143 -1.40 -8.44 -20.01
N ARG A 144 -1.33 -9.75 -20.28
CA ARG A 144 -0.53 -10.27 -21.40
C ARG A 144 -1.04 -9.80 -22.76
N GLU A 145 -2.36 -9.79 -22.96
CA GLU A 145 -2.99 -9.27 -24.19
C GLU A 145 -2.81 -7.76 -24.38
N LEU A 146 -2.43 -7.04 -23.33
CA LEU A 146 -2.13 -5.59 -23.35
C LEU A 146 -0.63 -5.29 -23.48
N ASP A 147 0.18 -6.28 -23.85
CA ASP A 147 1.64 -6.17 -23.90
C ASP A 147 2.25 -5.71 -22.56
N LEU A 148 1.65 -6.15 -21.44
CA LEU A 148 2.15 -5.94 -20.08
C LEU A 148 2.63 -7.28 -19.50
N GLY A 149 3.52 -7.94 -20.25
CA GLY A 149 3.99 -9.29 -19.94
C GLY A 149 4.77 -9.39 -18.63
N SER A 150 5.61 -8.41 -18.32
CA SER A 150 6.36 -8.36 -17.06
C SER A 150 5.44 -8.09 -15.87
N GLU A 151 4.43 -7.22 -16.02
CA GLU A 151 3.43 -6.97 -14.98
C GLU A 151 2.53 -8.20 -14.75
N ALA A 152 2.14 -8.89 -15.82
CA ALA A 152 1.37 -10.14 -15.74
C ALA A 152 2.16 -11.22 -14.99
N THR A 153 3.46 -11.33 -15.28
CA THR A 153 4.36 -12.28 -14.62
C THR A 153 4.59 -11.91 -13.16
N ALA A 154 4.76 -10.61 -12.86
CA ALA A 154 4.81 -10.08 -11.49
C ALA A 154 3.54 -10.41 -10.71
N LEU A 155 2.37 -10.16 -11.28
CA LEU A 155 1.09 -10.45 -10.62
C LEU A 155 0.91 -11.95 -10.37
N ALA A 156 1.28 -12.80 -11.33
CA ALA A 156 1.28 -14.25 -11.16
C ALA A 156 2.24 -14.69 -10.05
N TRP A 157 3.45 -14.14 -10.01
CA TRP A 157 4.43 -14.40 -8.96
C TRP A 157 3.92 -13.97 -7.58
N VAL A 158 3.26 -12.81 -7.46
CA VAL A 158 2.60 -12.35 -6.21
C VAL A 158 1.48 -13.31 -5.80
N HIS A 159 0.73 -13.84 -6.76
CA HIS A 159 -0.30 -14.83 -6.51
C HIS A 159 0.28 -16.16 -6.00
N GLU A 160 1.41 -16.63 -6.51
CA GLU A 160 2.01 -17.90 -6.10
C GLU A 160 2.73 -17.80 -4.76
N GLN A 161 3.56 -16.77 -4.56
CA GLN A 161 4.37 -16.62 -3.34
C GLN A 161 3.56 -16.22 -2.10
N GLY A 162 2.34 -15.71 -2.31
CA GLY A 162 1.55 -15.09 -1.25
C GLY A 162 2.17 -13.79 -0.76
N PRO A 163 1.60 -13.15 0.29
CA PRO A 163 2.16 -11.93 0.84
C PRO A 163 3.50 -12.27 1.49
N ALA A 164 4.59 -12.09 0.75
CA ALA A 164 5.91 -12.28 1.31
C ALA A 164 6.04 -11.34 2.53
N PRO A 165 6.51 -11.85 3.67
CA PRO A 165 6.58 -11.04 4.88
C PRO A 165 7.52 -9.88 4.62
N VAL A 166 6.96 -8.67 4.49
CA VAL A 166 7.75 -7.43 4.61
C VAL A 166 8.47 -7.54 5.96
N PRO A 167 9.80 -7.42 6.04
CA PRO A 167 10.53 -7.63 7.29
C PRO A 167 9.91 -6.79 8.41
N VAL A 168 9.25 -7.47 9.35
CA VAL A 168 8.69 -6.85 10.55
C VAL A 168 9.72 -7.02 11.65
N HIS A 169 10.34 -5.92 12.06
CA HIS A 169 11.25 -5.96 13.20
C HIS A 169 10.50 -6.19 14.52
N ARG A 170 11.27 -6.61 15.53
CA ARG A 170 10.80 -6.88 16.89
C ARG A 170 9.96 -5.71 17.42
N ARG A 171 8.73 -6.04 17.81
CA ARG A 171 7.71 -5.22 18.49
C ARG A 171 8.26 -3.97 19.18
N ARG A 172 7.74 -2.80 18.81
CA ARG A 172 7.62 -1.68 19.75
C ARG A 172 6.14 -1.52 20.10
N TRP A 173 5.83 -1.31 21.38
CA TRP A 173 4.46 -1.09 21.87
C TRP A 173 3.78 0.09 21.16
N VAL A 174 4.56 1.05 20.67
CA VAL A 174 4.13 2.19 19.85
C VAL A 174 3.50 1.77 18.52
N ASP A 175 3.96 0.69 17.89
CA ASP A 175 3.40 0.20 16.62
C ASP A 175 1.95 -0.30 16.80
N ALA A 176 1.70 -1.00 17.92
CA ALA A 176 0.36 -1.45 18.31
C ALA A 176 -0.56 -0.27 18.66
N TRP A 177 -0.04 0.73 19.37
CA TRP A 177 -0.77 1.95 19.73
C TRP A 177 -1.24 2.74 18.50
N CYS A 178 -0.49 2.69 17.41
CA CYS A 178 -0.81 3.42 16.18
C CYS A 178 -1.62 2.62 15.15
N GLY A 179 -1.98 1.37 15.45
CA GLY A 179 -2.78 0.51 14.58
C GLY A 179 -1.99 -0.08 13.39
N GLU A 180 -0.69 -0.33 13.56
CA GLU A 180 0.04 -1.31 12.75
C GLU A 180 -0.35 -2.70 13.28
N LEU A 181 -1.36 -3.32 12.66
CA LEU A 181 -1.81 -4.65 13.02
C LEU A 181 -0.76 -5.70 12.62
N ARG A 182 -0.70 -6.77 13.40
CA ARG A 182 0.20 -7.93 13.22
C ARG A 182 0.23 -8.37 11.76
N GLN A 183 1.41 -8.66 11.21
CA GLN A 183 1.49 -9.71 10.21
C GLN A 183 1.03 -11.01 10.88
N ALA A 184 0.02 -11.67 10.31
CA ALA A 184 -0.26 -13.05 10.65
C ALA A 184 0.95 -13.89 10.19
N ARG A 185 1.92 -14.13 11.08
CA ARG A 185 2.79 -15.30 10.91
C ARG A 185 1.84 -16.49 10.89
N THR A 186 1.73 -17.12 9.72
CA THR A 186 1.04 -18.39 9.47
C THR A 186 -0.45 -18.41 9.82
N GLY A 187 -1.31 -18.35 8.80
CA GLY A 187 -2.56 -19.13 8.69
C GLY A 187 -3.70 -18.95 9.70
N LEU A 188 -3.55 -18.22 10.80
CA LEU A 188 -4.58 -18.07 11.83
C LEU A 188 -4.79 -16.60 12.16
N SER A 189 -5.69 -15.98 11.40
CA SER A 189 -6.31 -14.70 11.75
C SER A 189 -7.08 -14.87 13.07
N ARG A 190 -6.44 -14.59 14.21
CA ARG A 190 -7.16 -14.53 15.50
C ARG A 190 -7.90 -13.18 15.60
N PRO A 191 -9.24 -13.19 15.79
CA PRO A 191 -10.05 -11.96 15.93
C PRO A 191 -9.63 -11.11 17.14
N ASP A 192 -9.09 -11.70 18.20
CA ASP A 192 -8.71 -11.02 19.46
C ASP A 192 -7.61 -9.94 19.33
N ALA A 193 -6.87 -9.89 18.21
CA ALA A 193 -5.80 -8.91 18.03
C ALA A 193 -6.34 -7.50 17.70
N GLU A 194 -7.52 -7.42 17.09
CA GLU A 194 -8.14 -6.15 16.68
C GLU A 194 -8.71 -5.41 17.90
N GLU A 195 -9.44 -6.12 18.78
CA GLU A 195 -9.97 -5.58 20.04
C GLU A 195 -8.88 -5.08 20.99
N ARG A 196 -7.80 -5.85 21.17
CA ARG A 196 -6.68 -5.43 22.04
C ARG A 196 -5.93 -4.21 21.51
N SER A 197 -5.85 -4.04 20.19
CA SER A 197 -5.23 -2.86 19.58
C SER A 197 -6.08 -1.59 19.73
N GLY A 198 -7.41 -1.73 19.70
CA GLY A 198 -8.36 -0.65 20.00
C GLY A 198 -8.25 -0.18 21.45
N ALA A 199 -8.28 -1.13 22.39
CA ALA A 199 -8.17 -0.83 23.82
C ALA A 199 -6.85 -0.12 24.18
N LEU A 200 -5.71 -0.57 23.65
CA LEU A 200 -4.41 0.09 23.87
C LEU A 200 -4.38 1.51 23.27
N ARG A 201 -4.98 1.69 22.09
CA ARG A 201 -5.09 2.99 21.43
C ARG A 201 -5.89 3.97 22.28
N ASP A 202 -7.00 3.53 22.84
CA ASP A 202 -7.88 4.34 23.65
C ASP A 202 -7.25 4.66 25.01
N VAL A 203 -6.61 3.69 25.67
CA VAL A 203 -5.87 3.90 26.93
C VAL A 203 -4.75 4.93 26.73
N GLY A 204 -3.93 4.80 25.67
CA GLY A 204 -2.86 5.77 25.45
C GLY A 204 -3.36 7.15 25.03
N ARG A 205 -4.50 7.27 24.34
CA ARG A 205 -5.13 8.57 24.07
C ARG A 205 -5.61 9.24 25.35
N VAL A 206 -6.25 8.48 26.24
CA VAL A 206 -6.73 8.97 27.53
C VAL A 206 -5.56 9.38 28.43
N ALA A 207 -4.43 8.66 28.39
CA ALA A 207 -3.24 9.00 29.17
C ALA A 207 -2.45 10.21 28.64
N MET A 208 -2.52 10.52 27.35
CA MET A 208 -1.79 11.65 26.74
C MET A 208 -2.43 13.01 27.04
N VAL A 209 -3.75 13.07 27.20
CA VAL A 209 -4.48 14.30 27.56
C VAL A 209 -3.98 14.91 28.87
N PRO A 210 -3.88 14.18 30.01
CA PRO A 210 -3.38 14.75 31.26
C PRO A 210 -1.90 15.12 31.19
N VAL A 211 -1.05 14.38 30.46
CA VAL A 211 0.37 14.74 30.27
C VAL A 211 0.51 16.06 29.52
N ALA A 212 -0.29 16.25 28.46
CA ALA A 212 -0.30 17.49 27.70
C ALA A 212 -0.88 18.66 28.52
N LEU A 213 -1.88 18.40 29.36
CA LEU A 213 -2.43 19.38 30.30
C LEU A 213 -1.40 19.83 31.34
N LEU A 214 -0.62 18.89 31.88
CA LEU A 214 0.45 19.16 32.84
C LEU A 214 1.59 20.01 32.24
N LEU A 215 1.90 19.81 30.96
CA LEU A 215 2.91 20.62 30.25
C LEU A 215 2.44 22.07 30.01
N VAL A 216 1.13 22.32 29.99
CA VAL A 216 0.53 23.64 29.73
C VAL A 216 0.12 24.36 31.01
N LEU A 217 -0.04 23.63 32.12
CA LEU A 217 -0.28 24.15 33.46
C LEU A 217 0.59 25.36 33.85
N PRO A 218 1.93 25.37 33.60
CA PRO A 218 2.76 26.52 33.93
C PRO A 218 2.52 27.77 33.06
N LEU A 219 1.83 27.64 31.91
CA LEU A 219 1.42 28.76 31.05
C LEU A 219 0.07 29.38 31.45
N VAL A 220 -0.77 28.64 32.17
CA VAL A 220 -2.11 29.08 32.62
C VAL A 220 -2.11 30.44 33.31
N PRO A 221 -1.20 30.78 34.25
CA PRO A 221 -1.22 32.08 34.91
C PRO A 221 -0.77 33.26 34.01
N ARG A 222 -0.28 32.99 32.80
CA ARG A 222 0.16 34.01 31.83
C ARG A 222 -0.82 34.21 30.67
N LEU A 223 -1.88 33.41 30.62
CA LEU A 223 -2.89 33.45 29.57
C LEU A 223 -4.13 34.16 30.08
N ASP A 224 -4.69 35.05 29.28
CA ASP A 224 -6.00 35.60 29.62
C ASP A 224 -7.05 34.47 29.68
N PRO A 225 -8.05 34.58 30.57
CA PRO A 225 -9.04 33.51 30.80
C PRO A 225 -9.80 33.07 29.54
N TRP A 226 -9.95 33.97 28.57
CA TRP A 226 -10.66 33.70 27.32
C TRP A 226 -9.88 32.82 26.34
N TRP A 227 -8.56 32.70 26.48
CA TRP A 227 -7.72 31.82 25.65
C TRP A 227 -7.61 30.39 26.17
N LEU A 228 -7.87 30.15 27.47
CA LEU A 228 -7.78 28.83 28.09
C LEU A 228 -8.54 27.71 27.34
N PRO A 229 -9.80 27.89 26.88
CA PRO A 229 -10.48 26.86 26.10
C PRO A 229 -9.83 26.61 24.74
N VAL A 230 -9.33 27.65 24.07
CA VAL A 230 -8.66 27.53 22.76
C VAL A 230 -7.33 26.78 22.91
N VAL A 231 -6.53 27.13 23.92
CA VAL A 231 -5.27 26.45 24.23
C VAL A 231 -5.53 25.00 24.64
N GLY A 232 -6.55 24.74 25.46
CA GLY A 232 -6.96 23.38 25.83
C GLY A 232 -7.34 22.52 24.63
N VAL A 233 -8.09 23.06 23.67
CA VAL A 233 -8.45 22.38 22.42
C VAL A 233 -7.22 22.13 21.55
N LEU A 234 -6.33 23.11 21.38
CA LEU A 234 -5.11 22.96 20.58
C LEU A 234 -4.15 21.93 21.18
N VAL A 235 -4.00 21.92 22.51
CA VAL A 235 -3.17 20.97 23.24
C VAL A 235 -3.75 19.56 23.17
N GLY A 236 -5.07 19.42 23.37
CA GLY A 236 -5.77 18.15 23.20
C GLY A 236 -5.62 17.63 21.77
N TYR A 237 -5.75 18.49 20.76
CA TYR A 237 -5.55 18.14 19.37
C TYR A 237 -4.11 17.73 19.06
N ALA A 238 -3.11 18.49 19.53
CA ALA A 238 -1.69 18.17 19.34
C ALA A 238 -1.29 16.84 20.00
N ALA A 239 -1.79 16.56 21.21
CA ALA A 239 -1.51 15.34 21.95
C ALA A 239 -2.18 14.10 21.34
N VAL A 240 -3.41 14.23 20.84
CA VAL A 240 -4.19 13.11 20.29
C VAL A 240 -3.87 12.85 18.82
N VAL A 241 -3.56 13.88 18.03
CA VAL A 241 -3.48 13.79 16.56
C VAL A 241 -2.05 13.91 16.02
N VAL A 242 -1.22 14.79 16.58
CA VAL A 242 0.08 15.17 16.00
C VAL A 242 1.22 14.30 16.53
N GLN A 243 1.34 14.13 17.85
CA GLN A 243 2.47 13.39 18.43
C GLN A 243 2.60 11.92 17.98
N PRO A 244 1.51 11.12 17.89
CA PRO A 244 1.64 9.72 17.49
C PRO A 244 2.16 9.57 16.05
N ARG A 245 1.77 10.48 15.15
CA ARG A 245 2.18 10.47 13.74
C ARG A 245 3.63 10.89 13.55
N VAL A 246 4.08 11.93 14.26
CA VAL A 246 5.47 12.40 14.20
C VAL A 246 6.42 11.38 14.81
N VAL A 247 6.07 10.79 15.96
CA VAL A 247 6.86 9.73 16.59
C VAL A 247 6.91 8.49 15.69
N LEU A 248 5.80 8.08 15.07
CA LEU A 248 5.80 7.01 14.08
C LEU A 248 6.69 7.31 12.87
N SER A 249 6.59 8.50 12.30
CA SER A 249 7.38 8.90 11.14
C SER A 249 8.88 8.87 11.45
N ALA A 250 9.27 9.40 12.62
CA ALA A 250 10.64 9.35 13.11
C ALA A 250 11.13 7.92 13.40
N LEU A 251 10.26 7.06 13.98
CA LEU A 251 10.59 5.65 14.22
C LEU A 251 10.70 4.85 12.91
N ARG A 252 9.90 5.19 11.90
CA ARG A 252 9.94 4.59 10.55
C ARG A 252 11.19 5.02 9.78
N HIS A 253 11.62 6.27 9.91
CA HIS A 253 12.88 6.77 9.32
C HIS A 253 14.13 6.08 9.90
N ARG A 254 14.06 5.59 11.14
CA ARG A 254 15.15 4.82 11.77
C ARG A 254 15.10 3.32 11.45
N ARG A 255 14.18 2.87 10.60
CA ARG A 255 14.11 1.45 10.19
C ARG A 255 15.17 1.19 9.11
N PRO A 256 15.93 0.09 9.20
CA PRO A 256 16.71 -0.40 8.06
C PRO A 256 15.71 -0.73 6.94
N ASP A 257 15.79 0.03 5.85
CA ASP A 257 14.98 -0.09 4.62
C ASP A 257 13.49 -0.47 4.81
N PRO A 258 12.59 0.49 5.13
CA PRO A 258 11.15 0.25 5.25
C PRO A 258 10.45 -0.12 3.94
N PHE A 259 11.12 0.03 2.80
CA PHE A 259 10.58 -0.25 1.47
C PHE A 259 11.50 -1.17 0.68
N PRO A 260 11.74 -2.41 1.16
CA PRO A 260 12.71 -3.29 0.53
C PRO A 260 12.30 -3.58 -0.92
N VAL A 261 13.26 -3.42 -1.82
CA VAL A 261 13.08 -3.82 -3.22
C VAL A 261 13.39 -5.30 -3.33
N SER A 262 12.54 -6.02 -4.04
CA SER A 262 12.82 -7.38 -4.43
C SER A 262 12.64 -7.50 -5.91
N ASP A 263 13.72 -7.89 -6.58
CA ASP A 263 13.81 -7.97 -8.02
C ASP A 263 13.83 -9.44 -8.45
N PRO A 264 12.68 -10.13 -8.47
CA PRO A 264 12.60 -11.52 -8.88
C PRO A 264 12.91 -11.71 -10.38
N PHE A 265 12.95 -10.62 -11.15
CA PHE A 265 13.13 -10.62 -12.60
C PHE A 265 14.52 -10.13 -13.04
N GLY A 266 15.38 -9.74 -12.10
CA GLY A 266 16.73 -9.25 -12.39
C GLY A 266 16.78 -7.94 -13.18
N LEU A 267 15.71 -7.14 -13.18
CA LEU A 267 15.58 -5.92 -13.96
C LEU A 267 16.55 -4.82 -13.51
N LEU A 268 16.84 -4.74 -12.21
CA LEU A 268 17.76 -3.75 -11.66
C LEU A 268 19.22 -4.16 -11.84
N ALA A 269 19.51 -5.46 -11.91
CA ALA A 269 20.84 -5.97 -12.22
C ALA A 269 21.17 -5.87 -13.71
N ALA A 270 20.15 -5.91 -14.58
CA ALA A 270 20.29 -5.78 -16.03
C ALA A 270 20.32 -4.31 -16.51
N ALA A 271 19.95 -3.35 -15.67
CA ALA A 271 20.03 -1.94 -16.02
C ALA A 271 21.50 -1.51 -16.12
N PRO A 272 21.93 -0.85 -17.22
CA PRO A 272 23.26 -0.27 -17.28
C PRO A 272 23.40 0.76 -16.15
N ASP A 273 24.47 0.61 -15.37
CA ASP A 273 24.76 1.50 -14.25
C ASP A 273 24.82 2.95 -14.76
N PRO A 274 23.97 3.87 -14.24
CA PRO A 274 23.93 5.25 -14.75
C PRO A 274 25.26 5.98 -14.54
N ASP A 275 26.10 5.52 -13.62
CA ASP A 275 27.38 6.13 -13.26
C ASP A 275 28.62 5.36 -13.77
N GLY A 276 28.45 4.25 -14.49
CA GLY A 276 29.57 3.52 -15.09
C GLY A 276 30.61 2.97 -14.09
N GLU A 277 30.27 2.84 -12.80
CA GLU A 277 31.13 2.17 -11.83
C GLU A 277 30.72 0.69 -11.77
N GLN A 278 31.47 -0.13 -12.51
CA GLN A 278 31.45 -1.57 -12.33
C GLN A 278 31.67 -1.89 -10.84
N ARG A 279 30.59 -2.21 -10.12
CA ARG A 279 30.72 -2.84 -8.82
C ARG A 279 31.47 -4.16 -9.04
N PRO A 280 32.58 -4.40 -8.35
CA PRO A 280 33.31 -5.64 -8.52
C PRO A 280 32.39 -6.81 -8.23
N HIS A 281 32.32 -7.75 -9.18
CA HIS A 281 31.70 -9.05 -9.03
C HIS A 281 32.16 -9.64 -7.69
N LEU A 282 31.27 -9.70 -6.70
CA LEU A 282 31.48 -10.57 -5.56
C LEU A 282 31.27 -11.98 -6.08
N GLU A 283 32.38 -12.67 -6.35
CA GLU A 283 32.38 -14.11 -6.58
C GLU A 283 31.67 -14.81 -5.41
N PRO A 284 30.84 -15.83 -5.67
CA PRO A 284 30.29 -16.65 -4.62
C PRO A 284 31.45 -17.41 -3.95
N GLY A 285 31.80 -16.98 -2.74
CA GLY A 285 32.72 -17.70 -1.88
C GLY A 285 32.21 -19.11 -1.66
N ILE A 286 32.94 -20.08 -2.20
CA ILE A 286 32.87 -21.49 -1.85
C ILE A 286 33.15 -21.59 -0.35
N VAL A 287 32.14 -22.01 0.42
CA VAL A 287 32.33 -22.44 1.81
C VAL A 287 32.53 -23.95 1.76
N ASP A 288 33.79 -24.37 1.65
CA ASP A 288 34.21 -25.71 2.06
C ASP A 288 34.59 -25.65 3.55
N ALA A 289 33.82 -26.34 4.39
CA ALA A 289 34.24 -27.07 5.59
C ALA A 289 33.02 -27.78 6.22
#